data_AF-A0A8J4VE05-F1
#
_entry.id   AF-A0A8J4VE05-F1
#
_cell.length_a   1.000
_cell.length_b   1.000
_cell.length_c   1.000
_cell.angle_alpha   90.00
_cell.angle_beta   90.00
_cell.angle_gamma   90.00
#
_symmetry.space_group_name_H-M   'P 1'
#
loop_
_entity.id
_entity.type
_entity.pdbx_description
1 polymer ?
#
loop_
_entity_poly.entity_id
_entity_poly.type
_entity_poly.pdbx_seq_one_letter_code
_entity_poly.pdbx_strand_id
1 'polypeptide(L)'
;MLDQQHQIDQQMQSSPPPRDDMIACVMALEAALLPCLPARELQAIDRSPHPSHQIDVERHARDFMDAAKKLQLYFIGLQREDQPTKVEKLGKEIAMMEEELKIKTEIIKKQERLIQGWRKELKDQLDKHNAELERV
;
A
#
# COMPACT_ATOMS: atom_id res chain seq x y z
N MET A 1 8.45 -2.53 30.75
CA MET A 1 8.68 -3.07 29.39
C MET A 1 7.39 -3.05 28.54
N LEU A 2 6.48 -2.08 28.73
CA LEU A 2 5.22 -1.97 27.97
C LEU A 2 5.20 -0.78 26.99
N ASP A 3 6.21 0.09 27.02
CA ASP A 3 6.28 1.29 26.17
C ASP A 3 7.01 1.09 24.84
N GLN A 4 7.69 -0.05 24.64
CA GLN A 4 8.51 -0.27 23.44
C GLN A 4 7.72 -0.87 22.27
N GLN A 5 6.47 -1.31 22.49
CA GLN A 5 5.67 -1.99 21.47
C GLN A 5 4.81 -1.02 20.64
N HIS A 6 4.54 0.19 21.13
CA HIS A 6 3.78 1.21 20.40
C HIS A 6 4.62 2.01 19.39
N GLN A 7 5.95 1.89 19.40
CA GLN A 7 6.81 2.62 18.48
C GLN A 7 7.00 1.93 17.12
N ILE A 8 6.74 0.62 17.02
CA ILE A 8 7.01 -0.14 15.79
C ILE A 8 5.89 0.06 14.75
N ASP A 9 4.65 0.31 15.17
CA ASP A 9 3.52 0.53 14.25
C ASP A 9 3.49 1.92 13.60
N GLN A 10 4.18 2.92 14.17
CA GLN A 10 4.17 4.30 13.64
C GLN A 10 5.16 4.56 12.50
N GLN A 11 6.06 3.61 12.20
CA GLN A 11 7.10 3.80 11.19
C GLN A 11 6.78 3.21 9.80
N MET A 12 5.63 2.55 9.61
CA MET A 12 5.25 1.97 8.30
C MET A 12 4.31 2.84 7.44
N GLN A 13 4.07 4.11 7.82
CA GLN A 13 3.23 5.01 7.03
C GLN A 13 3.94 6.35 6.75
N SER A 14 4.95 6.30 5.90
CA SER A 14 5.43 7.49 5.19
C SER A 14 5.60 7.19 3.70
N SER A 15 4.56 6.63 3.08
CA SER A 15 4.30 6.95 1.68
C SER A 15 3.54 8.29 1.67
N PRO A 16 3.95 9.28 0.85
CA PRO A 16 3.17 10.49 0.67
C PRO A 16 1.73 10.10 0.31
N PRO A 17 0.73 10.90 0.69
CA PRO A 17 -0.63 10.63 0.26
C PRO A 17 -0.63 10.58 -1.28
N PRO A 18 -1.20 9.55 -1.91
CA PRO A 18 -1.13 9.35 -3.37
C PRO A 18 -1.73 10.53 -4.17
N ARG A 19 -2.42 11.45 -3.49
CA ARG A 19 -2.98 12.68 -4.07
C ARG A 19 -1.92 13.74 -4.36
N ASP A 20 -0.90 13.88 -3.50
CA ASP A 20 0.15 14.89 -3.69
C ASP A 20 1.07 14.50 -4.87
N ASP A 21 1.34 13.21 -5.03
CA ASP A 21 2.06 12.66 -6.19
C ASP A 21 1.27 12.81 -7.49
N MET A 22 -0.06 12.66 -7.42
CA MET A 22 -0.94 12.86 -8.57
C MET A 22 -1.01 14.33 -8.98
N ILE A 23 -1.04 15.27 -8.03
CA ILE A 23 -0.98 16.72 -8.31
C ILE A 23 0.36 17.08 -8.95
N ALA A 24 1.48 16.57 -8.43
CA ALA A 24 2.80 16.78 -9.02
C ALA A 24 2.89 16.21 -10.45
N CYS A 25 2.30 15.03 -10.71
CA CYS A 25 2.21 14.45 -12.04
C CYS A 25 1.37 15.29 -13.00
N VAL A 26 0.22 15.81 -12.54
CA VAL A 26 -0.65 16.69 -13.35
C VAL A 26 0.04 18.03 -13.64
N MET A 27 0.76 18.60 -12.67
CA MET A 27 1.53 19.84 -12.87
C MET A 27 2.72 19.65 -13.82
N ALA A 28 3.46 18.56 -13.69
CA ALA A 28 4.56 18.24 -14.61
C ALA A 28 4.04 17.97 -16.03
N LEU A 29 2.88 17.33 -16.13
CA LEU A 29 2.18 17.12 -17.39
C LEU A 29 1.72 18.44 -18.02
N GLU A 30 1.09 19.31 -17.25
CA GLU A 30 0.67 20.64 -17.69
C GLU A 30 1.87 21.43 -18.20
N ALA A 31 2.98 21.46 -17.45
CA ALA A 31 4.21 22.14 -17.86
C ALA A 31 4.82 21.58 -19.15
N ALA A 32 4.71 20.27 -19.40
CA ALA A 32 5.20 19.63 -20.62
C ALA A 32 4.30 19.87 -21.83
N LEU A 33 2.98 19.99 -21.63
CA LEU A 33 1.99 20.20 -22.70
C LEU A 33 1.74 21.68 -23.02
N LEU A 34 1.93 22.59 -22.06
CA LEU A 34 1.73 24.04 -22.22
C LEU A 34 2.50 24.65 -23.41
N PRO A 35 3.75 24.25 -23.72
CA PRO A 35 4.47 24.71 -24.91
C PRO A 35 3.94 24.14 -26.22
N CYS A 36 3.20 23.02 -26.17
CA CYS A 36 2.63 22.33 -27.32
C CYS A 36 1.16 22.71 -27.54
N LEU A 37 0.65 23.72 -26.84
CA LEU A 37 -0.71 24.21 -27.04
C LEU A 37 -0.74 25.18 -28.25
N PRO A 38 -1.58 24.90 -29.27
CA PRO A 38 -1.70 25.74 -30.46
C PRO A 38 -2.00 27.21 -30.14
N ALA A 39 -2.60 27.50 -28.99
CA ALA A 39 -3.03 28.84 -28.59
C ALA A 39 -1.87 29.86 -28.48
N ARG A 40 -0.68 29.46 -28.03
CA ARG A 40 0.46 30.38 -27.84
C ARG A 40 1.07 30.82 -29.17
N GLU A 41 0.97 29.94 -30.16
CA GLU A 41 1.46 30.11 -31.52
C GLU A 41 0.42 30.81 -32.40
N LEU A 42 -0.85 30.42 -32.31
CA LEU A 42 -1.97 31.10 -32.97
C LEU A 42 -2.09 32.58 -32.55
N GLN A 43 -1.72 32.94 -31.31
CA GLN A 43 -1.65 34.34 -30.86
C GLN A 43 -0.43 35.11 -31.41
N ALA A 44 0.63 34.43 -31.86
CA ALA A 44 1.81 35.07 -32.46
C ALA A 44 1.62 35.42 -33.94
N ILE A 45 0.66 34.78 -34.62
CA ILE A 45 0.34 35.01 -36.05
C ILE A 45 -0.22 36.42 -36.28
N ASP A 46 -0.84 37.04 -35.27
CA ASP A 46 -1.43 38.39 -35.38
C ASP A 46 -0.38 39.52 -35.29
N ARG A 47 0.90 39.20 -35.07
CA ARG A 47 1.98 40.19 -34.87
C ARG A 47 2.95 40.36 -36.03
N SER A 48 2.81 39.63 -37.14
CA SER A 48 3.75 39.68 -38.27
C SER A 48 3.07 39.36 -39.61
N PRO A 49 3.06 40.30 -40.59
CA PRO A 49 2.51 40.06 -41.92
C PRO A 49 3.49 39.29 -42.85
N HIS A 50 4.58 38.71 -42.33
CA HIS A 50 5.60 38.04 -43.14
C HIS A 50 5.23 36.56 -43.42
N PRO A 51 5.20 36.11 -44.71
CA PRO A 51 4.83 34.75 -45.11
C PRO A 51 5.69 33.63 -44.49
N SER A 52 6.90 33.94 -44.05
CA SER A 52 7.81 33.00 -43.37
C SER A 52 7.40 32.65 -41.93
N HIS A 53 6.40 33.34 -41.38
CA HIS A 53 5.84 33.10 -40.03
C HIS A 53 4.53 32.31 -40.04
N GLN A 54 4.16 31.68 -41.17
CA GLN A 54 3.06 30.73 -41.18
C GLN A 54 3.46 29.48 -40.39
N ILE A 55 3.03 29.44 -39.14
CA ILE A 55 3.10 28.26 -38.30
C ILE A 55 2.30 27.16 -39.00
N ASP A 56 2.96 26.07 -39.36
CA ASP A 56 2.31 24.89 -39.92
C ASP A 56 1.48 24.23 -38.79
N VAL A 57 0.24 24.71 -38.66
CA VAL A 57 -0.72 24.25 -37.65
C VAL A 57 -0.93 22.74 -37.75
N GLU A 58 -0.85 22.17 -38.96
CA GLU A 58 -0.99 20.73 -39.20
C GLU A 58 0.20 19.94 -38.65
N ARG A 59 1.42 20.46 -38.84
CA ARG A 59 2.63 19.90 -38.21
C ARG A 59 2.57 20.01 -36.70
N HIS A 60 2.15 21.14 -36.15
CA HIS A 60 2.06 21.31 -34.70
C HIS A 60 0.97 20.41 -34.07
N ALA A 61 -0.18 20.29 -34.73
CA ALA A 61 -1.24 19.38 -34.29
C ALA A 61 -0.75 17.91 -34.27
N ARG A 62 0.05 17.50 -35.26
CA ARG A 62 0.69 16.17 -35.28
C ARG A 62 1.68 16.00 -34.12
N ASP A 63 2.59 16.96 -33.92
CA ASP A 63 3.59 16.90 -32.83
C ASP A 63 2.90 16.83 -31.44
N PHE A 64 1.82 17.59 -31.25
CA PHE A 64 1.00 17.55 -30.04
C PHE A 64 0.32 16.19 -29.83
N MET A 65 -0.32 15.65 -30.87
CA MET A 65 -0.97 14.34 -30.81
C MET A 65 0.03 13.22 -30.49
N ASP A 66 1.24 13.28 -31.05
CA ASP A 66 2.29 12.31 -30.79
C ASP A 66 2.80 12.38 -29.34
N ALA A 67 2.99 13.59 -28.80
CA ALA A 67 3.35 13.80 -27.40
C ALA A 67 2.25 13.29 -26.44
N ALA A 68 0.99 13.61 -26.74
CA ALA A 68 -0.17 13.13 -25.98
C ALA A 68 -0.29 11.60 -26.02
N LYS A 69 0.02 10.96 -27.16
CA LYS A 69 -0.03 9.51 -27.29
C LYS A 69 1.06 8.81 -26.48
N LYS A 70 2.30 9.32 -26.50
CA LYS A 70 3.40 8.79 -25.68
C LYS A 70 3.08 8.84 -24.20
N LEU A 71 2.51 9.96 -23.76
CA LEU A 71 2.07 10.13 -22.39
C LEU A 71 0.92 9.17 -22.01
N GLN A 72 -0.08 9.01 -22.86
CA GLN A 72 -1.17 8.05 -22.62
C GLN A 72 -0.61 6.63 -22.41
N LEU A 73 0.36 6.21 -23.23
CA LEU A 73 1.00 4.90 -23.10
C LEU A 73 1.79 4.78 -21.78
N TYR A 74 2.48 5.85 -21.36
CA TYR A 74 3.17 5.90 -20.07
C TYR A 74 2.19 5.71 -18.89
N PHE A 75 1.04 6.40 -18.89
CA PHE A 75 0.03 6.22 -17.84
C PHE A 75 -0.60 4.83 -17.82
N ILE A 76 -0.82 4.22 -19.00
CA ILE A 76 -1.29 2.83 -19.09
C ILE A 76 -0.25 1.85 -18.53
N GLY A 77 1.04 2.10 -18.79
CA GLY A 77 2.15 1.35 -18.22
C GLY A 77 2.19 1.45 -16.69
N LEU A 78 2.13 2.67 -16.16
CA LEU A 78 2.11 2.94 -14.72
C LEU A 78 0.94 2.25 -14.00
N GLN A 79 -0.23 2.15 -14.63
CA GLN A 79 -1.38 1.45 -14.04
C GLN A 79 -1.15 -0.07 -13.90
N ARG A 80 -0.26 -0.65 -14.72
CA ARG A 80 0.02 -2.09 -14.75
C ARG A 80 1.25 -2.50 -13.95
N GLU A 81 2.22 -1.63 -13.76
CA GLU A 81 3.57 -2.08 -13.43
C GLU A 81 3.82 -2.49 -11.97
N ASP A 82 3.04 -2.09 -10.96
CA ASP A 82 3.48 -2.37 -9.56
C ASP A 82 2.40 -2.58 -8.49
N GLN A 83 1.11 -2.70 -8.85
CA GLN A 83 0.10 -3.03 -7.83
C GLN A 83 -0.15 -4.53 -7.74
N PRO A 84 0.20 -5.20 -6.61
CA PRO A 84 -0.21 -6.57 -6.40
C PRO A 84 -1.73 -6.63 -6.48
N THR A 85 -2.20 -7.58 -7.28
CA THR A 85 -3.62 -7.83 -7.49
C THR A 85 -4.30 -8.06 -6.15
N LYS A 86 -5.62 -7.82 -6.10
CA LYS A 86 -6.41 -8.10 -4.90
C LYS A 86 -6.21 -9.55 -4.42
N VAL A 87 -6.06 -10.49 -5.35
CA VAL A 87 -5.80 -11.91 -5.07
C VAL A 87 -4.45 -12.10 -4.36
N GLU A 88 -3.38 -11.47 -4.85
CA GLU A 88 -2.05 -11.57 -4.23
C GLU A 88 -2.01 -10.95 -2.84
N LYS A 89 -2.69 -9.80 -2.65
CA LYS A 89 -2.81 -9.15 -1.34
C LYS A 89 -3.53 -10.06 -0.34
N LEU A 90 -4.69 -10.58 -0.73
CA LEU A 90 -5.47 -11.49 0.11
C LEU A 90 -4.72 -12.79 0.39
N GLY A 91 -3.99 -13.34 -0.60
CA GLY A 91 -3.18 -14.54 -0.41
C GLY A 91 -2.09 -14.37 0.65
N LYS A 92 -1.40 -13.22 0.67
CA LYS A 92 -0.42 -12.90 1.71
C LYS A 92 -1.06 -12.76 3.09
N GLU A 93 -2.22 -12.09 3.15
CA GLU A 93 -2.94 -11.86 4.41
C GLU A 93 -3.46 -13.18 5.02
N ILE A 94 -4.00 -14.08 4.18
CA ILE A 94 -4.42 -15.43 4.58
C ILE A 94 -3.22 -16.22 5.13
N ALA A 95 -2.10 -16.26 4.41
CA ALA A 95 -0.91 -16.99 4.84
C ALA A 95 -0.37 -16.48 6.20
N MET A 96 -0.40 -15.17 6.42
CA MET A 96 -0.02 -14.57 7.70
C MET A 96 -0.98 -14.99 8.83
N MET A 97 -2.29 -14.91 8.58
CA MET A 97 -3.30 -15.32 9.57
C MET A 97 -3.23 -16.81 9.90
N GLU A 98 -2.92 -17.67 8.92
CA GLU A 98 -2.76 -19.11 9.14
C GLU A 98 -1.57 -19.44 10.06
N GLU A 99 -0.43 -18.77 9.88
CA GLU A 99 0.73 -18.98 10.76
C GLU A 99 0.46 -18.43 12.17
N GLU A 100 -0.19 -17.28 12.29
CA GLU A 100 -0.61 -16.75 13.59
C GLU A 100 -1.56 -17.70 14.32
N LEU A 101 -2.55 -18.27 13.62
CA LEU A 101 -3.49 -19.24 14.18
C LEU A 101 -2.79 -20.49 14.71
N LYS A 102 -1.81 -21.00 13.95
CA LYS A 102 -1.01 -22.15 14.35
C LYS A 102 -0.21 -21.87 15.62
N ILE A 103 0.47 -20.73 15.69
CA ILE A 103 1.23 -20.31 16.89
C ILE A 103 0.31 -20.21 18.11
N LYS A 104 -0.84 -19.53 17.98
CA LYS A 104 -1.79 -19.39 19.10
C LYS A 104 -2.34 -20.74 19.56
N THR A 105 -2.61 -21.65 18.62
CA THR A 105 -3.10 -23.00 18.92
C THR A 105 -2.10 -23.77 19.78
N GLU A 106 -0.80 -23.69 19.48
CA GLU A 106 0.24 -24.36 20.27
C GLU A 106 0.39 -23.74 21.67
N ILE A 107 0.22 -22.42 21.79
CA ILE A 107 0.19 -21.73 23.09
C ILE A 107 -0.99 -22.24 23.93
N ILE A 108 -2.19 -22.31 23.35
CA ILE A 108 -3.39 -22.81 24.02
C ILE A 108 -3.16 -24.25 24.52
N LYS A 109 -2.67 -25.15 23.66
CA LYS A 109 -2.36 -26.54 24.05
C LYS A 109 -1.35 -26.63 25.19
N LYS A 110 -0.37 -25.72 25.25
CA LYS A 110 0.62 -25.67 26.34
C LYS A 110 -0.05 -25.22 27.64
N GLN A 111 -0.89 -24.20 27.59
CA GLN A 111 -1.62 -23.70 28.76
C GLN A 111 -2.62 -24.72 29.29
N GLU A 112 -3.36 -25.41 28.42
CA GLU A 112 -4.28 -26.48 28.80
C GLU A 112 -3.58 -27.60 29.57
N ARG A 113 -2.40 -28.03 29.10
CA ARG A 113 -1.59 -29.04 29.82
C ARG A 113 -1.17 -28.58 31.21
N LEU A 114 -0.77 -27.32 31.37
CA LEU A 114 -0.42 -26.77 32.68
C LEU A 114 -1.62 -26.74 33.62
N ILE A 115 -2.78 -26.28 33.14
CA ILE A 115 -4.03 -26.23 33.92
C ILE A 115 -4.45 -27.63 34.35
N GLN A 116 -4.37 -28.61 33.45
CA GLN A 116 -4.68 -30.01 33.78
C GLN A 116 -3.71 -30.56 34.85
N GLY A 117 -2.42 -30.27 34.72
CA GLY A 117 -1.42 -30.64 35.72
C GLY A 117 -1.72 -30.05 37.09
N TRP A 118 -2.02 -28.75 37.17
CA TRP A 118 -2.37 -28.08 38.43
C TRP A 118 -3.66 -28.62 39.03
N ARG A 119 -4.68 -28.90 38.22
CA ARG A 119 -5.93 -29.52 38.70
C ARG A 119 -5.68 -30.88 39.32
N LYS A 120 -4.81 -31.69 38.71
CA LYS A 120 -4.44 -33.00 39.24
C LYS A 120 -3.68 -32.86 40.56
N GLU A 121 -2.64 -32.03 40.61
CA GLU A 121 -1.84 -31.82 41.82
C GLU A 121 -2.70 -31.35 42.99
N LEU A 122 -3.57 -30.35 42.77
CA LEU A 122 -4.48 -29.86 43.81
C LEU A 122 -5.43 -30.94 44.33
N LYS A 123 -5.92 -31.81 43.43
CA LYS A 123 -6.77 -32.94 43.83
C LYS A 123 -5.99 -33.97 44.64
N ASP A 124 -4.80 -34.36 44.18
CA ASP A 124 -3.96 -35.34 44.86
C ASP A 124 -3.56 -34.84 46.26
N GLN A 125 -3.26 -33.54 46.42
CA GLN A 125 -2.99 -32.92 47.72
C GLN A 125 -4.23 -32.91 48.63
N LEU A 126 -5.40 -32.58 48.08
CA LEU A 126 -6.66 -32.59 48.84
C LEU A 126 -7.01 -34.00 49.33
N ASP A 127 -6.90 -35.00 48.46
CA ASP A 127 -7.18 -36.40 48.79
C ASP A 127 -6.20 -36.90 49.87
N LYS A 128 -4.92 -36.52 49.78
CA LYS A 128 -3.92 -36.83 50.82
C LYS A 128 -4.26 -36.19 52.16
N HIS A 129 -4.60 -34.90 52.19
CA HIS A 129 -4.99 -34.20 53.42
C HIS A 129 -6.22 -34.82 54.07
N ASN A 130 -7.24 -35.18 53.29
CA ASN A 130 -8.43 -35.85 53.81
C ASN A 130 -8.09 -37.22 54.43
N ALA A 131 -7.24 -38.01 53.77
CA ALA A 131 -6.81 -39.30 54.30
C ALA A 131 -6.01 -39.17 55.61
N GLU A 132 -5.20 -38.11 55.74
CA GLU A 132 -4.50 -37.80 57.00
C GLU A 132 -5.47 -37.38 58.11
N LEU A 133 -6.49 -36.58 57.79
CA LEU A 133 -7.54 -36.16 58.74
C LEU A 133 -8.37 -37.35 59.26
N GLU A 134 -8.73 -38.30 58.41
CA GLU A 134 -9.46 -39.52 58.83
C GLU A 134 -8.64 -40.44 59.74
N ARG A 135 -7.32 -40.23 59.84
CA ARG A 135 -6.41 -41.05 60.65
C ARG A 135 -6.19 -40.51 62.07
N VAL A 136 -6.67 -39.30 62.37
CA VAL A 136 -6.50 -38.61 63.66
C VAL A 136 -7.82 -38.65 64.43
#